data_AF-A0A7C2NFK6-F1
#
_entry.id   AF-A0A7C2NFK6-F1
#
_cell.length_a   1.000
_cell.length_b   1.000
_cell.length_c   1.000
_cell.angle_alpha   90.00
_cell.angle_beta   90.00
_cell.angle_gamma   90.00
#
_symmetry.space_group_name_H-M   'P 1'
#
loop_
_entity.id
_entity.type
_entity.pdbx_description
1 polymer ?
#
loop_
_entity_poly.entity_id
_entity_poly.type
_entity_poly.pdbx_seq_one_letter_code
_entity_poly.pdbx_strand_id
1 'polypeptide(L)'
;MAAVVAAGLLGLCGGGPLSRAHARAALFAVRYERISRVGLPEAIRVELAPGAAPRLRIGEAYLEGARILEVSPPPHRVVAADGERSFEFEQAAGTRRPLRVVLRVEHRRAGLTRLAIAAGDRAPLRLAKLVLP
;
A
#
# COMPACT_ATOMS: atom_id res chain seq x y z
N MET A 1 25.41 20.33 3.44
CA MET A 1 25.01 18.94 3.12
C MET A 1 23.60 18.73 3.65
N ALA A 2 22.61 18.94 2.78
CA ALA A 2 21.21 19.05 3.14
C ALA A 2 20.39 18.17 2.19
N ALA A 3 19.59 17.27 2.76
CA ALA A 3 18.33 16.69 2.24
C ALA A 3 18.11 15.27 2.79
N VAL A 4 17.89 15.13 4.10
CA VAL A 4 17.43 13.85 4.67
C VAL A 4 16.27 14.14 5.64
N VAL A 5 15.15 13.46 5.39
CA VAL A 5 13.95 13.30 6.23
C VAL A 5 12.95 14.47 6.30
N ALA A 6 12.10 14.58 5.26
CA ALA A 6 10.83 15.29 5.36
C ALA A 6 9.70 14.46 4.73
N ALA A 7 9.24 13.38 5.39
CA ALA A 7 7.98 12.71 5.03
C ALA A 7 7.39 11.79 6.13
N GLY A 8 7.74 11.98 7.41
CA GLY A 8 7.35 11.03 8.49
C GLY A 8 6.43 11.57 9.59
N LEU A 9 6.15 12.88 9.65
CA LEU A 9 5.74 13.52 10.91
C LEU A 9 4.38 14.25 10.92
N LEU A 10 3.38 13.82 10.14
CA LEU A 10 1.99 14.33 10.28
C LEU A 10 0.96 13.21 10.48
N GLY A 11 1.36 12.13 11.16
CA GLY A 11 0.46 11.08 11.64
C GLY A 11 -0.01 11.26 13.10
N LEU A 12 0.24 12.43 13.69
CA LEU A 12 -0.04 12.78 15.08
C LEU A 12 -1.11 13.89 15.11
N CYS A 13 -2.20 13.62 15.86
CA CYS A 13 -3.27 14.52 16.33
C CYS A 13 -4.62 14.55 15.56
N GLY A 14 -5.61 13.77 16.06
CA GLY A 14 -7.07 14.07 16.16
C GLY A 14 -7.89 14.18 14.85
N GLY A 15 -9.20 13.95 14.72
CA GLY A 15 -10.36 13.61 15.56
C GLY A 15 -11.56 13.48 14.59
N GLY A 16 -12.03 12.28 14.21
CA GLY A 16 -13.01 12.09 13.11
C GLY A 16 -12.43 12.22 11.68
N PRO A 17 -13.13 11.74 10.64
CA PRO A 17 -12.50 11.23 9.38
C PRO A 17 -11.19 10.43 9.53
N LEU A 18 -10.94 9.98 10.77
CA LEU A 18 -9.63 9.72 11.35
C LEU A 18 -9.08 8.35 11.02
N SER A 19 -9.94 7.48 10.52
CA SER A 19 -9.52 6.17 10.07
C SER A 19 -8.78 6.28 8.75
N ARG A 20 -9.04 7.27 7.88
CA ARG A 20 -8.34 7.34 6.60
C ARG A 20 -6.97 7.99 6.75
N ALA A 21 -5.91 7.21 6.54
CA ALA A 21 -4.55 7.71 6.40
C ALA A 21 -4.14 7.82 4.94
N HIS A 22 -3.30 8.81 4.67
CA HIS A 22 -2.63 9.01 3.41
C HIS A 22 -1.12 9.03 3.64
N ALA A 23 -0.38 8.21 2.90
CA ALA A 23 1.07 8.24 2.87
C ALA A 23 1.54 8.50 1.44
N ARG A 24 2.55 9.35 1.27
CA ARG A 24 3.05 9.75 -0.05
C ARG A 24 4.58 9.66 -0.08
N ALA A 25 5.09 9.07 -1.15
CA ALA A 25 6.46 9.13 -1.61
C ALA A 25 6.50 9.81 -2.99
N ALA A 26 7.69 10.10 -3.52
CA ALA A 26 7.88 10.89 -4.74
C ALA A 26 6.95 10.48 -5.91
N LEU A 27 6.90 9.20 -6.27
CA LEU A 27 6.14 8.68 -7.41
C LEU A 27 5.00 7.73 -7.00
N PHE A 28 4.59 7.76 -5.74
CA PHE A 28 3.66 6.77 -5.22
C PHE A 28 2.92 7.30 -4.01
N ALA A 29 1.61 7.05 -3.94
CA ALA A 29 0.79 7.44 -2.81
C ALA A 29 -0.15 6.30 -2.41
N VAL A 30 -0.40 6.17 -1.11
CA VAL A 30 -1.23 5.12 -0.52
C VAL A 30 -2.31 5.77 0.32
N ARG A 31 -3.54 5.28 0.16
CA ARG A 31 -4.69 5.62 1.00
C ARG A 31 -5.19 4.33 1.64
N TYR A 32 -5.29 4.33 2.96
CA TYR A 32 -5.63 3.14 3.74
C TYR A 32 -6.40 3.53 4.99
N GLU A 33 -7.08 2.58 5.61
CA GLU A 33 -7.70 2.77 6.93
C GLU A 33 -6.67 2.45 8.04
N ARG A 34 -6.50 3.33 9.03
CA ARG A 34 -5.64 3.20 10.22
C ARG A 34 -6.26 2.28 11.24
N ILE A 35 -7.59 2.12 11.22
CA ILE A 35 -8.33 1.22 12.08
C ILE A 35 -9.14 0.29 11.17
N SER A 36 -8.96 -1.01 11.34
CA SER A 36 -9.72 -2.04 10.62
C SER A 36 -10.30 -3.06 11.58
N ARG A 37 -11.07 -4.01 11.06
CA ARG A 37 -11.60 -5.13 11.84
C ARG A 37 -11.23 -6.45 11.18
N VAL A 38 -11.07 -7.49 12.00
CA VAL A 38 -10.94 -8.86 11.51
C VAL A 38 -12.22 -9.25 10.76
N GLY A 39 -12.07 -9.96 9.65
CA GLY A 39 -13.19 -10.45 8.84
C GLY A 39 -13.99 -9.37 8.08
N LEU A 40 -13.60 -8.09 8.18
CA LEU A 40 -14.24 -7.02 7.43
C LEU A 40 -13.34 -6.59 6.25
N PRO A 41 -13.79 -6.76 4.99
CA PRO A 41 -13.05 -6.31 3.83
C PRO A 41 -12.84 -4.80 3.82
N GLU A 42 -11.63 -4.37 3.45
CA GLU A 42 -11.29 -2.97 3.23
C GLU A 42 -10.57 -2.76 1.89
N ALA A 43 -10.45 -1.51 1.46
CA ALA A 43 -9.76 -1.16 0.22
C ALA A 43 -8.51 -0.31 0.50
N ILE A 44 -7.33 -0.85 0.17
CA ILE A 44 -6.08 -0.10 0.11
C ILE A 44 -5.95 0.45 -1.30
N ARG A 45 -5.88 1.77 -1.43
CA ARG A 45 -5.75 2.44 -2.73
C ARG A 45 -4.33 2.94 -2.90
N VAL A 46 -3.74 2.53 -4.00
CA VAL A 46 -2.39 2.85 -4.42
C VAL A 46 -2.48 3.68 -5.69
N GLU A 47 -1.77 4.79 -5.72
CA GLU A 47 -1.62 5.62 -6.91
C GLU A 47 -0.15 5.70 -7.26
N LEU A 48 0.20 5.18 -8.43
CA LEU A 48 1.53 5.24 -9.02
C LEU A 48 1.55 6.41 -10.00
N ALA A 49 2.47 7.35 -9.79
CA ALA A 49 2.60 8.52 -10.65
C ALA A 49 3.00 8.11 -12.08
N PRO A 50 2.67 8.94 -13.10
CA PRO A 50 3.16 8.71 -14.46
C PRO A 50 4.68 8.57 -14.48
N GLY A 51 5.20 7.55 -15.18
CA GLY A 51 6.64 7.26 -15.25
C GLY A 51 7.18 6.42 -14.07
N ALA A 52 6.36 6.09 -13.07
CA ALA A 52 6.70 5.02 -12.13
C ALA A 52 6.66 3.66 -12.85
N ALA A 53 7.51 2.72 -12.42
CA ALA A 53 7.38 1.35 -12.89
C ALA A 53 6.00 0.80 -12.47
N PRO A 54 5.24 0.13 -13.36
CA PRO A 54 3.91 -0.39 -13.07
C PRO A 54 3.99 -1.69 -12.26
N ARG A 55 4.71 -1.63 -11.13
CA ARG A 55 4.96 -2.75 -10.22
C ARG A 55 4.66 -2.31 -8.79
N LEU A 56 3.84 -3.08 -8.10
CA LEU A 56 3.54 -2.91 -6.68
C LEU A 56 4.15 -4.06 -5.88
N ARG A 57 4.91 -3.75 -4.84
CA ARG A 57 5.50 -4.73 -3.93
C ARG A 57 4.86 -4.63 -2.56
N ILE A 58 4.51 -5.75 -1.96
CA ILE A 58 3.92 -5.84 -0.62
C ILE A 58 4.73 -6.82 0.21
N GLY A 59 5.11 -6.44 1.43
CA GLY A 59 5.84 -7.34 2.33
C GLY A 59 5.04 -8.58 2.69
N GLU A 60 5.67 -9.76 2.61
CA GLU A 60 5.03 -11.05 2.89
C GLU A 60 4.56 -11.14 4.35
N ALA A 61 5.31 -10.56 5.29
CA ALA A 61 4.93 -10.47 6.70
C ALA A 61 3.56 -9.79 6.93
N TYR A 62 3.14 -8.87 6.04
CA TYR A 62 1.79 -8.29 6.09
C TYR A 62 0.74 -9.32 5.60
N LEU A 63 1.08 -10.07 4.55
CA LEU A 63 0.20 -11.05 3.92
C LEU A 63 -0.01 -12.31 4.77
N GLU A 64 0.83 -12.55 5.78
CA GLU A 64 0.58 -13.58 6.80
C GLU A 64 -0.63 -13.24 7.70
N GLY A 65 -0.86 -11.94 7.96
CA GLY A 65 -1.95 -11.44 8.81
C GLY A 65 -3.19 -10.98 8.03
N ALA A 66 -3.08 -10.81 6.71
CA ALA A 66 -4.13 -10.29 5.84
C ALA A 66 -4.21 -11.08 4.53
N ARG A 67 -5.43 -11.39 4.09
CA ARG A 67 -5.69 -12.01 2.79
C ARG A 67 -6.02 -10.94 1.76
N ILE A 68 -5.38 -10.99 0.60
CA ILE A 68 -5.85 -10.24 -0.57
C ILE A 68 -7.06 -10.97 -1.15
N LEU A 69 -8.19 -10.28 -1.21
CA LEU A 69 -9.43 -10.75 -1.83
C LEU A 69 -9.45 -10.44 -3.32
N GLU A 70 -9.01 -9.24 -3.69
CA GLU A 70 -9.10 -8.74 -5.06
C GLU A 70 -8.02 -7.67 -5.30
N VAL A 71 -7.51 -7.60 -6.54
CA VAL A 71 -6.62 -6.53 -7.01
C VAL A 71 -7.21 -5.97 -8.30
N SER A 72 -7.42 -4.66 -8.35
CA SER A 72 -7.99 -3.96 -9.50
C SER A 72 -7.08 -2.79 -9.93
N PRO A 73 -6.65 -2.69 -11.21
CA PRO A 73 -6.85 -3.68 -12.27
C PRO A 73 -6.16 -5.02 -11.93
N PRO A 74 -6.55 -6.12 -12.60
CA PRO A 74 -5.87 -7.39 -12.42
C PRO A 74 -4.40 -7.27 -12.85
N PRO A 75 -3.44 -7.78 -12.06
CA PRO A 75 -2.03 -7.80 -12.45
C PRO A 75 -1.81 -8.81 -13.59
N HIS A 76 -0.88 -8.49 -14.48
CA HIS A 76 -0.43 -9.42 -15.53
C HIS A 76 0.46 -10.51 -14.95
N ARG A 77 1.22 -10.20 -13.89
CA ARG A 77 2.13 -11.15 -13.25
C ARG A 77 2.16 -10.96 -11.74
N VAL A 78 2.24 -12.07 -11.00
CA VAL A 78 2.48 -12.07 -9.56
C VAL A 78 3.73 -12.90 -9.28
N VAL A 79 4.69 -12.34 -8.55
CA VAL A 79 5.96 -12.98 -8.20
C VAL A 79 6.17 -12.87 -6.70
N ALA A 80 6.47 -13.97 -6.03
CA ALA A 80 6.89 -13.97 -4.63
C ALA A 80 8.41 -14.15 -4.56
N ALA A 81 9.13 -13.16 -4.03
CA ALA A 81 10.59 -13.17 -3.91
C ALA A 81 11.04 -12.27 -2.75
N ASP A 82 12.14 -12.63 -2.08
CA ASP A 82 12.82 -11.79 -1.08
C ASP A 82 11.92 -11.30 0.07
N GLY A 83 10.98 -12.14 0.52
CA GLY A 83 10.04 -11.78 1.60
C GLY A 83 9.00 -10.75 1.18
N GLU A 84 8.77 -10.57 -0.12
CA GLU A 84 7.77 -9.67 -0.68
C GLU A 84 7.02 -10.34 -1.84
N ARG A 85 5.80 -9.86 -2.06
CA ARG A 85 4.96 -10.22 -3.20
C ARG A 85 4.85 -9.04 -4.15
N SER A 86 5.30 -9.25 -5.38
CA SER A 86 5.29 -8.29 -6.47
C SER A 86 4.08 -8.53 -7.37
N PHE A 87 3.35 -7.46 -7.69
CA PHE A 87 2.25 -7.41 -8.63
C PHE A 87 2.65 -6.50 -9.78
N GLU A 88 2.75 -7.06 -10.98
CA GLU A 88 3.13 -6.33 -12.19
C GLU A 88 1.90 -6.05 -13.02
N PHE A 89 1.74 -4.81 -13.47
CA PHE A 89 0.61 -4.34 -14.24
C PHE A 89 1.07 -3.93 -15.63
N GLU A 90 0.21 -4.15 -16.63
CA GLU A 90 0.42 -3.56 -17.94
C GLU A 90 -0.08 -2.11 -17.96
N GLN A 91 0.73 -1.23 -18.54
CA GLN A 91 0.33 0.14 -18.82
C GLN A 91 0.73 0.46 -20.25
N ALA A 92 -0.19 1.02 -21.04
CA ALA A 92 0.10 1.37 -22.43
C ALA A 92 1.29 2.34 -22.50
N ALA A 93 2.22 2.09 -23.43
CA ALA A 93 3.38 2.94 -23.62
C ALA A 93 2.97 4.40 -23.85
N GLY A 94 3.69 5.34 -23.22
CA GLY A 94 3.38 6.77 -23.31
C GLY A 94 2.17 7.24 -22.47
N THR A 95 1.57 6.37 -21.65
CA THR A 95 0.49 6.78 -20.75
C THR A 95 0.98 7.82 -19.75
N ARG A 96 0.39 9.02 -19.82
CA ARG A 96 0.62 10.11 -18.85
C ARG A 96 -0.36 10.08 -17.66
N ARG A 97 -1.20 9.04 -17.56
CA ARG A 97 -2.17 8.89 -16.47
C ARG A 97 -1.54 8.09 -15.32
N PRO A 98 -1.81 8.46 -14.06
CA PRO A 98 -1.37 7.65 -12.92
C PRO A 98 -2.05 6.27 -12.95
N LEU A 99 -1.30 5.22 -12.63
CA LEU A 99 -1.86 3.88 -12.45
C LEU A 99 -2.49 3.81 -11.05
N ARG A 100 -3.80 3.57 -11.01
CA ARG A 100 -4.56 3.41 -9.76
C ARG A 100 -4.77 1.93 -9.51
N VAL A 101 -4.22 1.43 -8.42
CA VAL A 101 -4.38 0.04 -7.97
C VAL A 101 -5.22 0.05 -6.70
N VAL A 102 -6.24 -0.79 -6.65
CA VAL A 102 -7.08 -1.01 -5.48
C VAL A 102 -6.91 -2.45 -5.04
N LEU A 103 -6.39 -2.63 -3.83
CA LEU A 103 -6.33 -3.94 -3.19
C LEU A 103 -7.47 -4.06 -2.20
N ARG A 104 -8.36 -5.03 -2.42
CA ARG A 104 -9.32 -5.42 -1.39
C ARG A 104 -8.67 -6.47 -0.52
N VAL A 105 -8.62 -6.20 0.77
CA VAL A 105 -7.97 -7.07 1.75
C VAL A 105 -8.90 -7.33 2.92
N GLU A 106 -8.71 -8.48 3.55
CA GLU A 106 -9.40 -8.87 4.78
C GLU A 106 -8.35 -9.28 5.81
N HIS A 107 -8.40 -8.69 7.00
CA HIS A 107 -7.50 -9.04 8.08
C HIS A 107 -7.98 -10.28 8.80
N ARG A 108 -7.04 -11.15 9.17
CA ARG A 108 -7.28 -12.43 9.87
C ARG A 108 -6.82 -12.41 11.32
N ARG A 109 -6.06 -11.41 11.73
CA ARG A 109 -5.51 -11.25 13.08
C ARG A 109 -5.75 -9.82 13.57
N ALA A 110 -6.18 -9.70 14.81
CA ALA A 110 -6.25 -8.42 15.51
C ALA A 110 -4.86 -8.00 16.02
N GLY A 111 -4.68 -6.71 16.27
CA GLY A 111 -3.45 -6.13 16.79
C GLY A 111 -2.85 -5.04 15.90
N LEU A 112 -1.62 -4.62 16.23
CA LEU A 112 -0.89 -3.64 15.43
C LEU A 112 -0.27 -4.31 14.21
N THR A 113 -0.82 -4.03 13.04
CA THR A 113 -0.35 -4.56 11.75
C THR A 113 0.55 -3.55 11.06
N ARG A 114 1.68 -4.03 10.53
CA ARG A 114 2.62 -3.23 9.74
C ARG A 114 2.51 -3.62 8.28
N LEU A 115 2.28 -2.63 7.42
CA LEU A 115 2.23 -2.78 5.98
C LEU A 115 3.50 -2.17 5.39
N ALA A 116 4.29 -2.99 4.69
CA ALA A 116 5.37 -2.51 3.84
C ALA A 116 4.90 -2.54 2.39
N ILE A 117 4.91 -1.39 1.71
CA ILE A 117 4.41 -1.26 0.35
C ILE A 117 5.34 -0.37 -0.50
N ALA A 118 5.76 -0.88 -1.66
CA ALA A 118 6.73 -0.23 -2.54
C ALA A 118 6.21 -0.16 -3.99
N ALA A 119 6.72 0.83 -4.72
CA ALA A 119 6.45 1.05 -6.13
C ALA A 119 7.73 0.85 -6.95
N GLY A 120 7.73 -0.07 -7.91
CA GLY A 120 8.93 -0.44 -8.67
C GLY A 120 10.05 -0.92 -7.76
N ASP A 121 11.25 -0.39 -7.99
CA ASP A 121 12.46 -0.73 -7.21
C ASP A 121 12.77 0.32 -6.11
N ARG A 122 11.77 1.12 -5.74
CA ARG A 122 11.93 2.13 -4.68
C ARG A 122 11.81 1.52 -3.30
N ALA A 123 12.37 2.21 -2.30
CA ALA A 123 12.25 1.83 -0.91
C ALA A 123 10.78 1.76 -0.46
N PRO A 124 10.40 0.78 0.38
CA PRO A 124 9.03 0.61 0.82
C PRO A 124 8.60 1.71 1.80
N LEU A 125 7.36 2.19 1.61
CA LEU A 125 6.64 2.91 2.65
C LEU A 125 6.22 1.91 3.72
N ARG A 126 6.65 2.18 4.96
CA ARG A 126 6.26 1.41 6.14
C ARG A 126 5.14 2.14 6.85
N LEU A 127 3.99 1.48 6.91
CA LEU A 127 2.76 2.00 7.48
C LEU A 127 2.36 1.11 8.66
N ALA A 128 1.77 1.72 9.68
CA ALA A 128 1.19 0.98 10.80
C ALA A 128 -0.31 1.26 10.87
N LYS A 129 -1.07 0.23 11.23
CA LYS A 129 -2.52 0.30 11.46
C LYS A 129 -2.92 -0.63 12.59
N LEU A 130 -4.01 -0.28 13.27
CA LEU A 130 -4.62 -1.10 14.30
C LEU A 130 -5.74 -1.94 13.69
N VAL A 131 -5.72 -3.24 13.91
CA VAL A 131 -6.82 -4.15 13.55
C VAL A 131 -7.52 -4.56 14.83
N LEU A 132 -8.78 -4.20 14.94
CA LEU A 132 -9.66 -4.61 16.02
C LEU A 132 -10.23 -6.01 15.73
N PRO A 133 -10.65 -6.76 16.76
CA PRO A 133 -11.45 -7.96 16.54
C PRO A 133 -12.75 -7.65 15.78
#